data_AF-H3ZB95-F1
#
_entry.id   AF-H3ZB95-F1
#
_cell.length_a   1.000
_cell.length_b   1.000
_cell.length_c   1.000
_cell.angle_alpha   90.00
_cell.angle_beta   90.00
_cell.angle_gamma   90.00
#
_symmetry.space_group_name_H-M   'P 1'
#
loop_
_entity.id
_entity.type
_entity.pdbx_description
1 polymer ?
#
loop_
_entity_poly.entity_id
_entity_poly.type
_entity_poly.pdbx_seq_one_letter_code
_entity_poly.pdbx_strand_id
1 'polypeptide(L)'
;MFKSIAFVLGTFFPFYGAYASFTEQCEPLTINKNGPPFSYHDYSAQARERLRLAEGAHFTQSVRSGISGNSGSLIGDLHFVLTVFPNHPHALAIMADVQQRPGFSRQHPLRRDYYYPTTNCYFQRALQIAPTDAGVHLVMAIHLHKQKQYQQAKTSYLNAIQLKPNAAEAHYNLGLLLNTMNELDDALKHAHIAYSLGYPLPGLRNLLKQRGVWREPEQENSTDNKGSTKYFETLSLQWS
;
A
#
# COMPACT_ATOMS: atom_id res chain seq x y z
N MET A 1 79.90 -27.38 -6.00
CA MET A 1 79.27 -26.47 -6.99
C MET A 1 77.79 -26.36 -6.66
N PHE A 2 77.40 -25.29 -5.95
CA PHE A 2 76.01 -25.01 -5.62
C PHE A 2 75.30 -24.41 -6.85
N LYS A 3 74.15 -24.97 -7.24
CA LYS A 3 73.21 -24.32 -8.15
C LYS A 3 71.94 -23.99 -7.36
N SER A 4 71.75 -22.71 -7.08
CA SER A 4 70.54 -22.14 -6.51
C SER A 4 69.39 -22.21 -7.52
N ILE A 5 68.23 -22.70 -7.09
CA ILE A 5 66.97 -22.59 -7.82
C ILE A 5 66.15 -21.51 -7.12
N ALA A 6 65.81 -20.47 -7.88
CA ALA A 6 65.07 -19.30 -7.42
C ALA A 6 63.59 -19.62 -7.21
N PHE A 7 63.05 -19.20 -6.06
CA PHE A 7 61.62 -19.16 -5.77
C PHE A 7 60.98 -18.01 -6.57
N VAL A 8 60.02 -18.33 -7.45
CA VAL A 8 59.13 -17.34 -8.05
C VAL A 8 58.03 -17.05 -7.03
N LEU A 9 58.04 -15.85 -6.47
CA LEU A 9 56.99 -15.32 -5.60
C LEU A 9 55.73 -15.13 -6.44
N GLY A 10 54.73 -15.99 -6.23
CA GLY A 10 53.40 -15.84 -6.79
C GLY A 10 52.73 -14.59 -6.23
N THR A 11 52.33 -13.68 -7.12
CA THR A 11 51.56 -12.49 -6.78
C THR A 11 50.18 -12.91 -6.27
N PHE A 12 49.96 -12.75 -4.97
CA PHE A 12 48.68 -12.86 -4.30
C PHE A 12 47.78 -11.71 -4.78
N PHE A 13 46.85 -11.98 -5.69
CA PHE A 13 45.74 -11.06 -5.96
C PHE A 13 44.63 -11.36 -4.94
N PRO A 14 44.30 -10.44 -4.02
CA PRO A 14 43.15 -10.66 -3.17
C PRO A 14 41.90 -10.43 -4.04
N PHE A 15 41.15 -11.50 -4.28
CA PHE A 15 39.77 -11.43 -4.74
C PHE A 15 38.94 -10.78 -3.63
N TYR A 16 38.92 -9.44 -3.57
CA TYR A 16 37.86 -8.72 -2.87
C TYR A 16 36.61 -8.73 -3.74
N GLY A 17 35.95 -9.89 -3.78
CA GLY A 17 34.54 -9.98 -4.13
C GLY A 17 33.74 -9.34 -3.00
N ALA A 18 33.64 -8.01 -3.02
CA ALA A 18 32.70 -7.30 -2.18
C ALA A 18 31.31 -7.55 -2.78
N TYR A 19 30.56 -8.45 -2.16
CA TYR A 19 29.11 -8.51 -2.26
C TYR A 19 28.56 -7.14 -1.88
N ALA A 20 28.35 -6.27 -2.88
CA ALA A 20 27.51 -5.11 -2.71
C ALA A 20 26.11 -5.66 -2.42
N SER A 21 25.78 -5.70 -1.14
CA SER A 21 24.41 -5.79 -0.66
C SER A 21 23.61 -4.78 -1.47
N PHE A 22 22.79 -5.26 -2.40
CA PHE A 22 21.71 -4.48 -3.00
C PHE A 22 20.68 -4.25 -1.90
N THR A 23 21.03 -3.41 -0.92
CA THR A 23 20.02 -2.74 -0.11
C THR A 23 19.16 -1.99 -1.12
N GLU A 24 17.89 -2.35 -1.19
CA GLU A 24 16.92 -1.73 -2.10
C GLU A 24 17.14 -0.22 -2.07
N GLN A 25 17.45 0.35 -3.25
CA GLN A 25 17.71 1.79 -3.45
C GLN A 25 16.40 2.58 -3.25
N CYS A 26 15.90 2.61 -2.02
CA CYS A 26 14.87 3.54 -1.62
C CYS A 26 15.54 4.82 -1.15
N GLU A 27 15.96 5.65 -2.11
CA GLU A 27 16.47 6.97 -1.78
C GLU A 27 15.40 7.75 -0.99
N PRO A 28 15.78 8.46 0.07
CA PRO A 28 14.85 9.26 0.83
C PRO A 28 14.20 10.34 -0.06
N LEU A 29 12.93 10.67 0.21
CA LEU A 29 12.31 11.81 -0.45
C LEU A 29 12.98 13.10 0.05
N THR A 30 13.79 13.69 -0.79
CA THR A 30 14.42 14.98 -0.53
C THR A 30 13.63 16.11 -1.16
N ILE A 31 13.84 17.33 -0.65
CA ILE A 31 13.39 18.55 -1.34
C ILE A 31 14.02 18.54 -2.74
N ASN A 32 13.20 18.68 -3.77
CA ASN A 32 13.68 18.77 -5.14
C ASN A 32 13.23 20.09 -5.78
N LYS A 33 13.48 20.24 -7.09
CA LYS A 33 13.11 21.45 -7.85
C LYS A 33 11.61 21.81 -7.79
N ASN A 34 10.75 20.87 -7.44
CA ASN A 34 9.31 21.07 -7.29
C ASN A 34 8.89 21.48 -5.87
N GLY A 35 9.82 21.54 -4.91
CA GLY A 35 9.58 21.82 -3.49
C GLY A 35 9.64 20.58 -2.60
N PRO A 36 9.28 20.70 -1.31
CA PRO A 36 9.15 19.56 -0.42
C PRO A 36 7.95 18.69 -0.81
N PRO A 37 7.95 17.38 -0.46
CA PRO A 37 6.74 16.57 -0.51
C PRO A 37 5.69 17.09 0.48
N PHE A 38 4.42 16.94 0.14
CA PHE A 38 3.27 17.27 0.97
C PHE A 38 2.53 15.99 1.37
N SER A 39 1.93 15.99 2.56
CA SER A 39 0.91 14.99 2.88
C SER A 39 -0.34 15.27 2.04
N TYR A 40 -1.00 14.23 1.55
CA TYR A 40 -2.31 14.33 0.90
C TYR A 40 -3.40 14.90 1.83
N HIS A 41 -3.17 14.84 3.15
CA HIS A 41 -4.03 15.43 4.17
C HIS A 41 -3.53 16.83 4.64
N ASP A 42 -2.57 17.43 3.94
CA ASP A 42 -2.20 18.82 4.16
C ASP A 42 -3.20 19.74 3.44
N TYR A 43 -3.99 20.47 4.24
CA TYR A 43 -5.05 21.37 3.74
C TYR A 43 -4.60 22.84 3.63
N SER A 44 -3.29 23.12 3.78
CA SER A 44 -2.74 24.46 3.56
C SER A 44 -3.01 24.97 2.14
N ALA A 45 -3.03 26.29 1.95
CA ALA A 45 -3.23 26.88 0.63
C ALA A 45 -2.14 26.42 -0.37
N GLN A 46 -0.90 26.29 0.11
CA GLN A 46 0.22 25.80 -0.69
C GLN A 46 0.02 24.35 -1.13
N ALA A 47 -0.32 23.45 -0.21
CA ALA A 47 -0.56 22.04 -0.53
C ALA A 47 -1.75 21.88 -1.48
N ARG A 48 -2.86 22.61 -1.26
CA ARG A 48 -4.03 22.57 -2.16
C ARG A 48 -3.70 23.04 -3.58
N GLU A 49 -2.92 24.11 -3.72
CA GLU A 49 -2.50 24.58 -5.04
C GLU A 49 -1.56 23.57 -5.70
N ARG A 50 -0.61 23.00 -4.95
CA ARG A 50 0.28 21.94 -5.45
C ARG A 50 -0.50 20.69 -5.87
N LEU A 51 -1.53 20.30 -5.13
CA LEU A 51 -2.39 19.16 -5.46
C LEU A 51 -3.14 19.41 -6.75
N ARG A 52 -3.77 20.58 -6.89
CA ARG A 52 -4.49 20.98 -8.10
C ARG A 52 -3.59 20.94 -9.34
N LEU A 53 -2.37 21.46 -9.23
CA LEU A 53 -1.39 21.47 -10.32
C LEU A 53 -0.91 20.04 -10.66
N ALA A 54 -0.54 19.25 -9.64
CA ALA A 54 -0.06 17.89 -9.84
C ALA A 54 -1.14 16.99 -10.45
N GLU A 55 -2.36 16.99 -9.90
CA GLU A 55 -3.45 16.18 -10.44
C GLU A 55 -3.89 16.64 -11.83
N GLY A 56 -3.97 17.96 -12.05
CA GLY A 56 -4.38 18.53 -13.34
C GLY A 56 -3.43 18.18 -14.48
N ALA A 57 -2.13 18.07 -14.20
CA ALA A 57 -1.11 17.76 -15.20
C ALA A 57 -0.75 16.26 -15.30
N HIS A 58 -0.77 15.54 -14.18
CA HIS A 58 -0.20 14.19 -14.07
C HIS A 58 -1.17 13.14 -13.51
N PHE A 59 -2.40 13.51 -13.12
CA PHE A 59 -3.39 12.56 -12.62
C PHE A 59 -4.73 12.73 -13.33
N THR A 60 -4.69 12.77 -14.66
CA THR A 60 -5.88 12.84 -15.52
C THR A 60 -6.67 11.52 -15.49
N GLN A 61 -7.83 11.49 -16.14
CA GLN A 61 -8.73 10.33 -16.13
C GLN A 61 -8.07 9.02 -16.62
N SER A 62 -7.19 9.09 -17.63
CA SER A 62 -6.48 7.90 -18.13
C SER A 62 -5.47 7.37 -17.10
N VAL A 63 -4.79 8.28 -16.40
CA VAL A 63 -3.84 7.93 -15.33
C VAL A 63 -4.60 7.36 -14.14
N ARG A 64 -5.71 7.99 -13.72
CA ARG A 64 -6.62 7.51 -12.67
C ARG A 64 -7.18 6.11 -12.95
N SER A 65 -7.37 5.78 -14.23
CA SER A 65 -7.84 4.45 -14.64
C SER A 65 -6.69 3.44 -14.78
N GLY A 66 -5.44 3.87 -14.61
CA GLY A 66 -4.26 3.04 -14.78
C GLY A 66 -4.05 2.55 -16.23
N ILE A 67 -4.57 3.26 -17.22
CA ILE A 67 -4.54 2.84 -18.64
C ILE A 67 -3.29 3.39 -19.32
N SER A 68 -3.12 4.72 -19.32
CA SER A 68 -2.02 5.41 -20.01
C SER A 68 -1.61 6.70 -19.31
N GLY A 69 -0.37 7.12 -19.54
CA GLY A 69 0.12 8.43 -19.11
C GLY A 69 -0.56 9.59 -19.86
N ASN A 70 -0.49 10.77 -19.26
CA ASN A 70 -0.87 12.06 -19.82
C ASN A 70 0.34 12.83 -20.36
N SER A 71 1.45 12.91 -19.60
CA SER A 71 2.63 13.71 -19.96
C SER A 71 3.81 12.87 -20.46
N GLY A 72 3.59 11.57 -20.63
CA GLY A 72 4.59 10.60 -21.05
C GLY A 72 4.12 9.18 -20.74
N SER A 73 4.87 8.45 -19.92
CA SER A 73 4.48 7.11 -19.48
C SER A 73 3.57 7.15 -18.26
N LEU A 74 2.69 6.15 -18.12
CA LEU A 74 1.84 5.99 -16.95
C LEU A 74 2.66 5.99 -15.65
N ILE A 75 3.77 5.26 -15.61
CA ILE A 75 4.64 5.23 -14.43
C ILE A 75 5.32 6.57 -14.16
N GLY A 76 5.67 7.34 -15.21
CA GLY A 76 6.26 8.66 -15.05
C GLY A 76 5.30 9.65 -14.40
N ASP A 77 4.04 9.66 -14.85
CA ASP A 77 3.00 10.50 -14.25
C ASP A 77 2.68 10.10 -12.81
N LEU A 78 2.53 8.81 -12.53
CA LEU A 78 2.32 8.33 -11.17
C LEU A 78 3.53 8.65 -10.27
N HIS A 79 4.75 8.49 -10.78
CA HIS A 79 5.98 8.85 -10.06
C HIS A 79 6.04 10.33 -9.73
N PHE A 80 5.63 11.20 -10.66
CA PHE A 80 5.54 12.63 -10.40
C PHE A 80 4.55 12.93 -9.27
N VAL A 81 3.32 12.40 -9.37
CA VAL A 81 2.29 12.60 -8.34
C VAL A 81 2.79 12.12 -6.98
N LEU A 82 3.40 10.94 -6.90
CA LEU A 82 3.93 10.35 -5.67
C LEU A 82 5.23 11.00 -5.16
N THR A 83 5.86 11.84 -5.97
CA THR A 83 6.97 12.69 -5.51
C THR A 83 6.44 13.95 -4.83
N VAL A 84 5.30 14.48 -5.27
CA VAL A 84 4.67 15.66 -4.65
C VAL A 84 3.79 15.27 -3.47
N PHE A 85 3.00 14.19 -3.59
CA PHE A 85 2.10 13.64 -2.57
C PHE A 85 2.36 12.14 -2.38
N PRO A 86 3.35 11.76 -1.56
CA PRO A 86 3.76 10.36 -1.42
C PRO A 86 2.68 9.43 -0.87
N ASN A 87 1.79 9.94 -0.02
CA ASN A 87 0.62 9.22 0.49
C ASN A 87 -0.65 9.47 -0.34
N HIS A 88 -0.57 9.94 -1.59
CA HIS A 88 -1.74 10.07 -2.45
C HIS A 88 -2.38 8.67 -2.68
N PRO A 89 -3.57 8.39 -2.12
CA PRO A 89 -4.05 7.02 -1.96
C PRO A 89 -4.30 6.34 -3.32
N HIS A 90 -4.95 7.05 -4.25
CA HIS A 90 -5.29 6.48 -5.55
C HIS A 90 -4.04 6.27 -6.44
N ALA A 91 -3.17 7.27 -6.57
CA ALA A 91 -1.92 7.13 -7.32
C ALA A 91 -1.02 6.01 -6.75
N LEU A 92 -0.96 5.87 -5.42
CA LEU A 92 -0.18 4.82 -4.75
C LEU A 92 -0.74 3.43 -5.08
N ALA A 93 -2.06 3.27 -5.07
CA ALA A 93 -2.72 2.01 -5.44
C ALA A 93 -2.43 1.62 -6.90
N ILE A 94 -2.53 2.59 -7.82
CA ILE A 94 -2.27 2.36 -9.25
C ILE A 94 -0.78 2.04 -9.47
N MET A 95 0.14 2.77 -8.82
CA MET A 95 1.58 2.48 -8.89
C MET A 95 1.86 1.04 -8.44
N ALA A 96 1.30 0.62 -7.30
CA ALA A 96 1.47 -0.72 -6.77
C ALA A 96 0.92 -1.81 -7.72
N ASP A 97 -0.15 -1.52 -8.47
CA ASP A 97 -0.73 -2.42 -9.47
C ASP A 97 0.09 -2.46 -10.78
N VAL A 98 0.48 -1.30 -11.30
CA VAL A 98 1.25 -1.15 -12.55
C VAL A 98 2.57 -1.93 -12.46
N GLN A 99 3.26 -1.87 -11.32
CA GLN A 99 4.53 -2.59 -11.15
C GLN A 99 4.39 -4.12 -11.17
N GLN A 100 3.18 -4.65 -11.07
CA GLN A 100 2.89 -6.09 -11.08
C GLN A 100 2.42 -6.61 -12.44
N ARG A 101 2.28 -5.72 -13.44
CA ARG A 101 1.78 -6.11 -14.76
C ARG A 101 2.82 -6.93 -15.52
N PRO A 102 2.41 -7.96 -16.27
CA PRO A 102 3.33 -8.69 -17.14
C PRO A 102 4.08 -7.75 -18.09
N GLY A 103 5.40 -7.94 -18.20
CA GLY A 103 6.24 -7.12 -19.08
C GLY A 103 6.55 -5.71 -18.55
N PHE A 104 6.10 -5.34 -17.35
CA PHE A 104 6.48 -4.09 -16.73
C PHE A 104 7.99 -4.03 -16.45
N SER A 105 8.61 -2.87 -16.71
CA SER A 105 10.00 -2.57 -16.36
C SER A 105 10.07 -1.27 -15.55
N ARG A 106 10.87 -1.28 -14.47
CA ARG A 106 11.18 -0.07 -13.70
C ARG A 106 12.20 0.82 -14.41
N GLN A 107 12.91 0.33 -15.43
CA GLN A 107 13.90 1.13 -16.13
C GLN A 107 13.22 2.27 -16.89
N HIS A 108 13.74 3.48 -16.75
CA HIS A 108 13.17 4.63 -17.44
C HIS A 108 13.45 4.54 -18.94
N PRO A 109 12.43 4.78 -19.80
CA PRO A 109 12.53 4.51 -21.24
C PRO A 109 13.63 5.30 -21.95
N LEU A 110 13.97 6.49 -21.43
CA LEU A 110 15.00 7.38 -22.02
C LEU A 110 16.29 7.48 -21.18
N ARG A 111 16.36 6.84 -20.00
CA ARG A 111 17.47 7.00 -19.05
C ARG A 111 17.92 5.63 -18.56
N ARG A 112 19.00 5.10 -19.13
CA ARG A 112 19.48 3.73 -18.83
C ARG A 112 20.00 3.56 -17.40
N ASP A 113 20.50 4.65 -16.83
CA ASP A 113 21.04 4.80 -15.47
C ASP A 113 19.96 4.98 -14.40
N TYR A 114 18.69 5.15 -14.80
CA TYR A 114 17.62 5.48 -13.88
C TYR A 114 16.53 4.41 -13.86
N TYR A 115 16.17 3.98 -12.65
CA TYR A 115 15.07 3.07 -12.38
C TYR A 115 14.08 3.73 -11.43
N TYR A 116 12.78 3.60 -11.73
CA TYR A 116 11.74 4.01 -10.80
C TYR A 116 11.85 3.21 -9.49
N PRO A 117 11.51 3.84 -8.34
CA PRO A 117 11.48 3.15 -7.05
C PRO A 117 10.60 1.91 -7.06
N THR A 118 10.93 0.94 -6.21
CA THR A 118 10.09 -0.25 -5.98
C THR A 118 8.78 0.14 -5.30
N THR A 119 7.75 -0.71 -5.42
CA THR A 119 6.50 -0.55 -4.68
C THR A 119 6.74 -0.39 -3.17
N ASN A 120 7.63 -1.19 -2.57
CA ASN A 120 7.99 -1.06 -1.15
C ASN A 120 8.55 0.31 -0.82
N CYS A 121 9.39 0.89 -1.68
CA CYS A 121 9.92 2.23 -1.47
C CYS A 121 8.81 3.30 -1.51
N TYR A 122 7.84 3.18 -2.41
CA TYR A 122 6.70 4.11 -2.41
C TYR A 122 5.87 4.02 -1.11
N PHE A 123 5.65 2.81 -0.57
CA PHE A 123 5.00 2.66 0.73
C PHE A 123 5.82 3.23 1.89
N GLN A 124 7.13 2.98 1.91
CA GLN A 124 8.03 3.57 2.92
C GLN A 124 7.97 5.10 2.90
N ARG A 125 8.01 5.69 1.70
CA ARG A 125 7.91 7.14 1.49
C ARG A 125 6.56 7.71 1.92
N ALA A 126 5.46 7.02 1.62
CA ALA A 126 4.12 7.38 2.07
C ALA A 126 4.04 7.41 3.60
N LEU A 127 4.55 6.36 4.27
CA LEU A 127 4.56 6.24 5.73
C LEU A 127 5.54 7.22 6.40
N GLN A 128 6.62 7.63 5.73
CA GLN A 128 7.51 8.69 6.24
C GLN A 128 6.79 10.05 6.30
N ILE A 129 5.94 10.36 5.33
CA ILE A 129 5.20 11.63 5.28
C ILE A 129 3.95 11.60 6.14
N ALA A 130 3.24 10.46 6.19
CA ALA A 130 2.02 10.31 6.96
C ALA A 130 1.99 8.95 7.68
N PRO A 131 2.71 8.83 8.82
CA PRO A 131 2.83 7.56 9.56
C PRO A 131 1.51 6.98 10.06
N THR A 132 0.49 7.81 10.23
CA THR A 132 -0.83 7.45 10.76
C THR A 132 -1.93 7.49 9.69
N ASP A 133 -1.56 7.46 8.41
CA ASP A 133 -2.52 7.44 7.32
C ASP A 133 -3.13 6.05 7.13
N ALA A 134 -4.37 5.88 7.58
CA ALA A 134 -5.14 4.64 7.40
C ALA A 134 -5.25 4.23 5.93
N GLY A 135 -5.30 5.20 5.00
CA GLY A 135 -5.38 4.94 3.56
C GLY A 135 -4.12 4.28 3.01
N VAL A 136 -2.94 4.66 3.50
CA VAL A 136 -1.66 4.04 3.10
C VAL A 136 -1.61 2.58 3.55
N HIS A 137 -1.98 2.32 4.81
CA HIS A 137 -2.05 0.95 5.33
C HIS A 137 -3.06 0.09 4.57
N LEU A 138 -4.22 0.64 4.20
CA LEU A 138 -5.22 -0.06 3.40
C LEU A 138 -4.69 -0.43 2.00
N VAL A 139 -4.07 0.51 1.29
CA VAL A 139 -3.49 0.25 -0.05
C VAL A 139 -2.36 -0.78 0.03
N MET A 140 -1.50 -0.68 1.05
CA MET A 140 -0.44 -1.65 1.32
C MET A 140 -1.02 -3.05 1.59
N ALA A 141 -2.06 -3.14 2.40
CA ALA A 141 -2.74 -4.40 2.70
C ALA A 141 -3.33 -5.06 1.45
N ILE A 142 -3.98 -4.28 0.58
CA ILE A 142 -4.53 -4.76 -0.69
C ILE A 142 -3.42 -5.26 -1.61
N HIS A 143 -2.30 -4.53 -1.71
CA HIS A 143 -1.15 -4.96 -2.48
C HIS A 143 -0.58 -6.30 -1.96
N LEU A 144 -0.33 -6.40 -0.64
CA LEU A 144 0.19 -7.61 -0.01
C LEU A 144 -0.76 -8.80 -0.15
N HIS A 145 -2.08 -8.56 -0.07
CA HIS A 145 -3.11 -9.57 -0.28
C HIS A 145 -3.03 -10.13 -1.72
N LYS A 146 -2.92 -9.27 -2.74
CA LYS A 146 -2.71 -9.69 -4.13
C LYS A 146 -1.42 -10.52 -4.31
N GLN A 147 -0.37 -10.19 -3.56
CA GLN A 147 0.91 -10.93 -3.53
C GLN A 147 0.87 -12.22 -2.70
N LYS A 148 -0.29 -12.59 -2.14
CA LYS A 148 -0.47 -13.75 -1.26
C LYS A 148 0.38 -13.69 0.03
N GLN A 149 0.85 -12.52 0.41
CA GLN A 149 1.58 -12.27 1.65
C GLN A 149 0.58 -12.05 2.80
N TYR A 150 -0.22 -13.09 3.07
CA TYR A 150 -1.45 -12.96 3.86
C TYR A 150 -1.25 -12.44 5.28
N GLN A 151 -0.18 -12.86 5.98
CA GLN A 151 0.06 -12.37 7.34
C GLN A 151 0.41 -10.87 7.37
N GLN A 152 1.27 -10.42 6.45
CA GLN A 152 1.62 -9.00 6.35
C GLN A 152 0.43 -8.14 5.89
N ALA A 153 -0.40 -8.69 4.99
CA ALA A 153 -1.65 -8.07 4.59
C ALA A 153 -2.61 -7.92 5.78
N LYS A 154 -2.78 -8.97 6.59
CA LYS A 154 -3.62 -8.95 7.81
C LYS A 154 -3.16 -7.86 8.77
N THR A 155 -1.86 -7.80 9.10
CA THR A 155 -1.30 -6.73 9.94
C THR A 155 -1.59 -5.34 9.37
N SER A 156 -1.42 -5.16 8.05
CA SER A 156 -1.65 -3.86 7.41
C SER A 156 -3.14 -3.46 7.41
N TYR A 157 -4.07 -4.40 7.20
CA TYR A 157 -5.51 -4.13 7.37
C TYR A 157 -5.86 -3.76 8.81
N LEU A 158 -5.30 -4.48 9.78
CA LEU A 158 -5.52 -4.19 11.21
C LEU A 158 -5.01 -2.80 11.58
N ASN A 159 -3.84 -2.39 11.08
CA ASN A 159 -3.34 -1.03 11.29
C ASN A 159 -4.27 0.02 10.66
N ALA A 160 -4.78 -0.22 9.45
CA ALA A 160 -5.75 0.68 8.82
C ALA A 160 -7.04 0.81 9.65
N ILE A 161 -7.54 -0.31 10.18
CA ILE A 161 -8.74 -0.35 11.04
C ILE A 161 -8.48 0.33 12.39
N GLN A 162 -7.31 0.12 13.00
CA GLN A 162 -6.94 0.77 14.26
C GLN A 162 -6.92 2.29 14.10
N LEU A 163 -6.37 2.79 12.99
CA LEU A 163 -6.32 4.22 12.67
C LEU A 163 -7.68 4.78 12.25
N LYS A 164 -8.52 3.97 11.61
CA LYS A 164 -9.87 4.36 11.17
C LYS A 164 -10.87 3.20 11.35
N PRO A 165 -11.47 3.06 12.55
CA PRO A 165 -12.37 1.94 12.86
C PRO A 165 -13.65 1.89 12.01
N ASN A 166 -14.07 3.01 11.43
CA ASN A 166 -15.23 3.09 10.54
C ASN A 166 -14.88 2.94 9.04
N ALA A 167 -13.67 2.47 8.72
CA ALA A 167 -13.28 2.19 7.34
C ALA A 167 -13.96 0.90 6.84
N ALA A 168 -15.20 1.03 6.33
CA ALA A 168 -16.00 -0.08 5.81
C ALA A 168 -15.23 -0.95 4.80
N GLU A 169 -14.45 -0.31 3.92
CA GLU A 169 -13.61 -0.98 2.93
C GLU A 169 -12.48 -1.82 3.55
N ALA A 170 -11.85 -1.35 4.64
CA ALA A 170 -10.80 -2.08 5.32
C ALA A 170 -11.36 -3.35 5.97
N HIS A 171 -12.53 -3.25 6.62
CA HIS A 171 -13.24 -4.40 7.16
C HIS A 171 -13.65 -5.40 6.07
N TYR A 172 -14.18 -4.92 4.95
CA TYR A 172 -14.57 -5.79 3.84
C TYR A 172 -13.38 -6.56 3.28
N ASN A 173 -12.28 -5.87 2.99
CA ASN A 173 -11.09 -6.50 2.42
C ASN A 173 -10.37 -7.42 3.41
N LEU A 174 -10.35 -7.09 4.70
CA LEU A 174 -9.86 -7.99 5.74
C LEU A 174 -10.75 -9.25 5.83
N GLY A 175 -12.07 -9.11 5.76
CA GLY A 175 -12.99 -10.26 5.73
C GLY A 175 -12.74 -11.19 4.54
N LEU A 176 -12.45 -10.65 3.35
CA LEU A 176 -12.05 -11.44 2.18
C LEU A 176 -10.73 -12.20 2.42
N LEU A 177 -9.74 -11.54 3.03
CA LEU A 177 -8.46 -12.15 3.37
C LEU A 177 -8.65 -13.29 4.38
N LEU A 178 -9.41 -13.06 5.45
CA LEU A 178 -9.67 -14.04 6.50
C LEU A 178 -10.43 -15.26 5.95
N ASN A 179 -11.39 -15.06 5.05
CA ASN A 179 -12.05 -16.15 4.33
C ASN A 179 -11.05 -16.98 3.50
N THR A 180 -10.05 -16.32 2.88
CA THR A 180 -8.96 -16.98 2.14
C THR A 180 -8.04 -17.78 3.08
N MET A 181 -7.80 -17.26 4.29
CA MET A 181 -7.02 -17.92 5.35
C MET A 181 -7.81 -18.97 6.15
N ASN A 182 -9.10 -19.18 5.82
CA ASN A 182 -10.03 -20.06 6.54
C ASN A 182 -10.30 -19.67 8.00
N GLU A 183 -10.11 -18.39 8.35
CA GLU A 183 -10.46 -17.80 9.65
C GLU A 183 -11.91 -17.28 9.61
N LEU A 184 -12.86 -18.21 9.55
CA LEU A 184 -14.24 -17.91 9.15
C LEU A 184 -15.03 -17.08 10.16
N ASP A 185 -14.79 -17.26 11.46
CA ASP A 185 -15.49 -16.51 12.51
C ASP A 185 -15.12 -15.03 12.47
N ASP A 186 -13.84 -14.71 12.31
CA ASP A 186 -13.37 -13.32 12.20
C ASP A 186 -13.75 -12.72 10.84
N ALA A 187 -13.77 -13.52 9.78
CA ALA A 187 -14.30 -13.09 8.48
C ALA A 187 -15.77 -12.66 8.59
N LEU A 188 -16.60 -13.42 9.31
CA LEU A 188 -18.01 -13.10 9.55
C LEU A 188 -18.17 -11.80 10.36
N LYS A 189 -17.40 -11.63 11.44
CA LYS A 189 -17.41 -10.40 12.25
C LYS A 189 -17.11 -9.18 11.39
N HIS A 190 -16.02 -9.21 10.63
CA HIS A 190 -15.63 -8.09 9.78
C HIS A 190 -16.59 -7.87 8.61
N ALA A 191 -17.21 -8.93 8.08
CA ALA A 191 -18.28 -8.79 7.11
C ALA A 191 -19.47 -8.01 7.67
N HIS A 192 -19.93 -8.35 8.88
CA HIS A 192 -21.02 -7.61 9.54
C HIS A 192 -20.69 -6.14 9.76
N ILE A 193 -19.49 -5.84 10.25
CA ILE A 193 -19.04 -4.46 10.44
C ILE A 193 -19.00 -3.71 9.10
N ALA A 194 -18.44 -4.30 8.04
CA ALA A 194 -18.41 -3.68 6.73
C ALA A 194 -19.81 -3.33 6.21
N TYR A 195 -20.77 -4.26 6.34
CA TYR A 195 -22.14 -4.02 5.87
C TYR A 195 -22.95 -3.07 6.77
N SER A 196 -22.73 -3.07 8.09
CA SER A 196 -23.35 -2.09 8.98
C SER A 196 -22.85 -0.67 8.71
N LEU A 197 -21.60 -0.54 8.26
CA LEU A 197 -21.01 0.71 7.76
C LEU A 197 -21.41 1.04 6.31
N GLY A 198 -22.32 0.28 5.70
CA GLY A 198 -22.87 0.55 4.37
C GLY A 198 -22.00 0.12 3.19
N TYR A 199 -21.04 -0.80 3.38
CA TYR A 199 -20.24 -1.29 2.25
C TYR A 199 -21.14 -2.01 1.21
N PRO A 200 -21.09 -1.64 -0.08
CA PRO A 200 -22.15 -2.00 -1.02
C PRO A 200 -21.98 -3.37 -1.68
N LEU A 201 -20.77 -3.95 -1.69
CA LEU A 201 -20.49 -5.15 -2.49
C LEU A 201 -20.91 -6.43 -1.74
N PRO A 202 -21.80 -7.27 -2.29
CA PRO A 202 -22.29 -8.47 -1.59
C PRO A 202 -21.31 -9.65 -1.64
N GLY A 203 -20.14 -9.50 -2.29
CA GLY A 203 -19.23 -10.60 -2.60
C GLY A 203 -18.80 -11.41 -1.37
N LEU A 204 -18.35 -10.73 -0.32
CA LEU A 204 -17.97 -11.39 0.94
C LEU A 204 -19.14 -12.14 1.60
N ARG A 205 -20.35 -11.58 1.55
CA ARG A 205 -21.56 -12.23 2.08
C ARG A 205 -21.82 -13.53 1.32
N ASN A 206 -21.75 -13.49 0.00
CA ASN A 206 -21.97 -14.65 -0.86
C ASN A 206 -20.93 -15.74 -0.59
N LEU A 207 -19.65 -15.38 -0.42
CA LEU A 207 -18.59 -16.33 -0.06
C LEU A 207 -18.86 -17.00 1.28
N LEU A 208 -19.25 -16.24 2.31
CA LEU A 208 -19.55 -16.78 3.63
C LEU A 208 -20.82 -17.65 3.64
N LYS A 209 -21.82 -17.34 2.78
CA LYS A 209 -22.99 -18.21 2.55
C LYS A 209 -22.57 -19.54 1.91
N GLN A 210 -21.69 -19.51 0.90
CA GLN A 210 -21.16 -20.72 0.25
C GLN A 210 -20.36 -21.59 1.22
N ARG A 211 -19.66 -20.98 2.18
CA ARG A 211 -18.96 -21.68 3.27
C ARG A 211 -19.90 -22.18 4.38
N GLY A 212 -21.19 -21.88 4.32
CA GLY A 212 -22.17 -22.29 5.34
C GLY A 212 -22.06 -21.56 6.68
N VAL A 213 -21.31 -20.46 6.76
CA VAL A 213 -21.04 -19.74 8.02
C VAL A 213 -21.80 -18.42 8.14
N TRP A 214 -22.33 -17.87 7.04
CA TRP A 214 -23.10 -16.62 7.10
C TRP A 214 -24.38 -16.79 7.93
N ARG A 215 -24.58 -15.86 8.86
CA ARG A 215 -25.81 -15.69 9.63
C ARG A 215 -26.19 -14.23 9.53
N GLU A 216 -27.45 -13.89 9.31
CA GLU A 216 -27.84 -12.47 9.33
C GLU A 216 -27.61 -11.92 10.74
N PRO A 217 -27.10 -10.67 10.89
CA PRO A 217 -26.97 -10.05 12.20
C PRO A 217 -28.38 -9.94 12.81
N GLU A 218 -28.48 -10.17 14.12
CA GLU A 218 -29.76 -10.05 14.82
C GLU A 218 -30.36 -8.67 14.55
N GLN A 219 -31.60 -8.64 14.05
CA GLN A 219 -32.32 -7.39 13.89
C GLN A 219 -32.65 -6.91 15.31
N GLU A 220 -32.04 -5.80 15.75
CA GLU A 220 -32.53 -5.10 16.93
C GLU A 220 -33.94 -4.63 16.62
N ASN A 221 -34.95 -5.37 17.11
CA ASN A 221 -36.32 -4.91 17.12
C ASN A 221 -36.34 -3.59 17.88
N SER A 222 -36.67 -2.51 17.16
CA SER A 222 -36.59 -1.13 17.61
C SER A 222 -37.66 -0.80 18.65
N THR A 223 -37.54 -1.31 19.88
CA THR A 223 -38.39 -0.88 20.99
C THR A 223 -37.70 0.02 22.01
N ASP A 224 -36.41 0.35 21.88
CA ASP A 224 -35.82 1.35 22.78
C ASP A 224 -34.85 2.31 22.07
N ASN A 225 -35.33 3.53 21.88
CA ASN A 225 -34.62 4.68 21.36
C ASN A 225 -33.61 5.18 22.39
N LYS A 226 -32.48 4.47 22.59
CA LYS A 226 -31.30 4.88 23.40
C LYS A 226 -30.13 3.86 23.23
N GLY A 227 -29.59 3.68 22.03
CA GLY A 227 -28.58 2.62 21.85
C GLY A 227 -27.59 2.70 20.68
N SER A 228 -27.62 3.73 19.82
CA SER A 228 -26.77 3.76 18.61
C SER A 228 -25.27 3.95 18.85
N THR A 229 -24.82 4.14 20.10
CA THR A 229 -23.41 4.26 20.50
C THR A 229 -22.80 2.96 21.02
N LYS A 230 -23.61 1.95 21.37
CA LYS A 230 -23.12 0.83 22.21
C LYS A 230 -22.30 -0.23 21.46
N TYR A 231 -22.47 -0.34 20.13
CA TYR A 231 -21.69 -1.28 19.33
C TYR A 231 -20.23 -0.82 19.09
N PHE A 232 -19.98 0.49 19.14
CA PHE A 232 -18.64 1.04 18.99
C PHE A 232 -17.84 1.06 20.31
N GLU A 233 -18.51 1.20 21.46
CA GLU A 233 -17.85 1.21 22.78
C GLU A 233 -17.37 -0.18 23.24
N THR A 234 -18.09 -1.26 22.91
CA THR A 234 -17.71 -2.62 23.33
C THR A 234 -16.53 -3.20 22.56
N LEU A 235 -16.35 -2.81 21.29
CA LEU A 235 -15.18 -3.23 20.49
C LEU A 235 -13.90 -2.46 20.84
N SER A 236 -14.00 -1.21 21.32
CA SER A 236 -12.83 -0.46 21.80
C SER A 236 -12.29 -0.96 23.13
N LEU A 237 -13.11 -1.63 23.95
CA LEU A 237 -12.73 -2.12 25.29
C LEU A 237 -12.11 -3.53 25.28
N GLN A 238 -12.13 -4.24 24.15
CA GLN A 238 -11.52 -5.57 24.02
C GLN A 238 -10.08 -5.55 23.49
N TRP A 239 -9.57 -4.37 23.11
CA TRP A 239 -8.21 -4.18 22.56
C TRP A 239 -7.51 -2.96 23.18
N SER A 240 -7.75 -2.71 24.46
CA SER A 240 -7.04 -1.75 25.33
C SER A 240 -6.34 -2.50 26.44
#